data_AF-A0A7L4C1U5-F1
#
_entry.id   AF-A0A7L4C1U5-F1
#
_cell.length_a   1.000
_cell.length_b   1.000
_cell.length_c   1.000
_cell.angle_alpha   90.00
_cell.angle_beta   90.00
_cell.angle_gamma   90.00
#
_symmetry.space_group_name_H-M   'P 1'
#
loop_
_entity.id
_entity.type
_entity.pdbx_description
1 polymer ?
#
loop_
_entity_poly.entity_id
_entity_poly.type
_entity_poly.pdbx_seq_one_letter_code
_entity_poly.pdbx_strand_id
1 'polypeptide(L)'
;LCPTLFGMEFADVTAETYPLGTRLYYECDDGYERRSGQYAGIWCQRIDQVAAWVYREFECIDKKILLSTGPTMKLDFTQKPERKTQSPAPQKQENMSEFDQKDFCGPPKTIPHASLRLNKHYYLGQVLHFKCQSGYDKRPPTSGMRTCKKVNGQITWTPLTMRCTNDS
;
A
#
# COMPACT_ATOMS: atom_id res chain seq x y z
N LEU A 1 -2.84 3.25 19.62
CA LEU A 1 -3.37 3.42 18.24
C LEU A 1 -3.65 4.89 18.02
N CYS A 2 -3.52 5.37 16.79
CA CYS A 2 -3.81 6.77 16.46
C CYS A 2 -5.31 6.99 16.33
N PRO A 3 -5.80 8.21 16.61
CA PRO A 3 -7.20 8.56 16.35
C PRO A 3 -7.57 8.29 14.90
N THR A 4 -8.80 7.85 14.66
CA THR A 4 -9.36 7.72 13.31
C THR A 4 -9.25 9.06 12.59
N LEU A 5 -8.78 9.04 11.35
CA LEU A 5 -8.80 10.23 10.52
C LEU A 5 -10.21 10.50 10.06
N PHE A 6 -10.68 11.72 10.28
CA PHE A 6 -11.79 12.24 9.49
C PHE A 6 -11.24 12.53 8.09
N GLY A 7 -11.87 11.92 7.09
CA GLY A 7 -11.48 12.06 5.69
C GLY A 7 -11.41 13.54 5.31
N MET A 8 -10.45 13.88 4.46
CA MET A 8 -10.37 15.22 3.91
C MET A 8 -11.08 15.22 2.58
N GLU A 9 -11.85 16.26 2.32
CA GLU A 9 -12.56 16.37 1.06
C GLU A 9 -11.56 16.43 -0.09
N PHE A 10 -11.86 15.63 -1.12
CA PHE A 10 -11.13 15.62 -2.39
C PHE A 10 -9.64 15.25 -2.29
N ALA A 11 -9.26 14.47 -1.26
CA ALA A 11 -7.89 13.99 -1.09
C ALA A 11 -7.83 12.49 -0.82
N ASP A 12 -6.91 11.82 -1.50
CA ASP A 12 -6.52 10.44 -1.22
C ASP A 12 -5.44 10.41 -0.14
N VAL A 13 -5.48 9.39 0.71
CA VAL A 13 -4.55 9.22 1.84
C VAL A 13 -3.75 7.95 1.67
N THR A 14 -2.43 8.08 1.69
CA THR A 14 -1.50 6.94 1.62
C THR A 14 -0.56 6.97 2.81
N ALA A 15 -0.30 5.83 3.44
CA ALA A 15 0.75 5.75 4.47
C ALA A 15 2.12 5.49 3.82
N GLU A 16 3.11 6.30 4.21
CA GLU A 16 4.49 6.19 3.74
C GLU A 16 5.31 5.23 4.61
N THR A 17 5.00 5.15 5.91
CA THR A 17 5.73 4.31 6.86
C THR A 17 4.78 3.39 7.62
N TYR A 18 5.25 2.20 7.94
CA TYR A 18 4.48 1.17 8.63
C TYR A 18 5.35 0.54 9.72
N PRO A 19 4.97 0.65 11.01
CA PRO A 19 5.80 0.11 12.08
C PRO A 19 5.86 -1.42 12.04
N LEU A 20 6.91 -1.97 12.64
CA LEU A 20 7.05 -3.41 12.85
C LEU A 20 5.77 -4.04 13.44
N GLY A 21 5.41 -5.21 12.93
CA GLY A 21 4.19 -5.94 13.30
C GLY A 21 2.93 -5.51 12.55
N THR A 22 2.98 -4.43 11.76
CA THR A 22 1.84 -4.04 10.92
C THR A 22 1.48 -5.15 9.95
N ARG A 23 0.18 -5.46 9.82
CA ARG A 23 -0.36 -6.44 8.87
C ARG A 23 -1.28 -5.75 7.88
N LEU A 24 -1.05 -6.01 6.60
CA LEU A 24 -1.90 -5.55 5.50
C LEU A 24 -2.34 -6.75 4.66
N TYR A 25 -3.39 -6.57 3.88
CA TYR A 25 -3.97 -7.63 3.06
C TYR A 25 -4.29 -7.07 1.68
N TYR A 26 -3.91 -7.79 0.63
CA TYR A 26 -4.36 -7.48 -0.72
C TYR A 26 -5.77 -8.00 -0.98
N GLU A 27 -6.50 -7.27 -1.81
CA GLU A 27 -7.74 -7.68 -2.47
C GLU A 27 -7.53 -7.65 -3.97
N CYS A 28 -8.09 -8.63 -4.67
CA CYS A 28 -8.11 -8.59 -6.12
C CYS A 28 -9.16 -7.59 -6.60
N ASP A 29 -8.83 -6.89 -7.69
CA ASP A 29 -9.71 -5.95 -8.35
C ASP A 29 -10.91 -6.69 -9.00
N ASP A 30 -11.95 -5.94 -9.34
CA ASP A 30 -13.14 -6.48 -9.97
C ASP A 30 -12.80 -7.23 -11.27
N GLY A 31 -13.37 -8.44 -11.41
CA GLY A 31 -13.09 -9.35 -12.53
C GLY A 31 -11.93 -10.33 -12.29
N TYR A 32 -11.16 -10.15 -11.21
CA TYR A 32 -10.08 -11.03 -10.82
C TYR A 32 -10.39 -11.76 -9.51
N GLU A 33 -9.75 -12.90 -9.31
CA GLU A 33 -9.87 -13.70 -8.09
C GLU A 33 -8.51 -14.20 -7.64
N ARG A 34 -8.32 -14.30 -6.33
CA ARG A 34 -7.09 -14.83 -5.75
C ARG A 34 -7.00 -16.31 -6.06
N ARG A 35 -5.83 -16.79 -6.51
CA ARG A 35 -5.61 -18.23 -6.68
C ARG A 35 -5.85 -18.99 -5.37
N SER A 36 -6.52 -20.14 -5.47
CA SER A 36 -6.85 -20.96 -4.30
C SER A 36 -5.59 -21.38 -3.54
N GLY A 37 -5.63 -21.34 -2.21
CA GLY A 37 -4.50 -21.69 -1.34
C GLY A 37 -3.48 -20.57 -1.08
N GLN A 38 -3.50 -19.47 -1.83
CA GLN A 38 -2.55 -18.36 -1.63
C GLN A 38 -2.93 -17.41 -0.49
N TYR A 39 -1.93 -16.82 0.17
CA TYR A 39 -2.13 -15.93 1.31
C TYR A 39 -1.98 -14.46 0.89
N ALA A 40 -3.05 -13.68 1.06
CA ALA A 40 -3.08 -12.27 0.68
C ALA A 40 -2.41 -11.31 1.67
N GLY A 41 -2.02 -11.82 2.85
CA GLY A 41 -1.47 -10.98 3.90
C GLY A 41 0.04 -10.76 3.76
N ILE A 42 0.45 -9.55 4.12
CA ILE A 42 1.85 -9.16 4.31
C ILE A 42 2.02 -8.61 5.71
N TRP A 43 3.23 -8.72 6.26
CA TRP A 43 3.54 -8.11 7.56
C TRP A 43 4.90 -7.47 7.58
N CYS A 44 5.01 -6.34 8.28
CA CYS A 44 6.25 -5.62 8.46
C CYS A 44 7.07 -6.31 9.56
N GLN A 45 8.29 -6.75 9.25
CA GLN A 45 9.16 -7.48 10.17
C GLN A 45 10.60 -7.00 10.06
N ARG A 46 11.37 -7.17 11.14
CA ARG A 46 12.81 -6.94 11.12
C ARG A 46 13.52 -8.12 10.45
N ILE A 47 14.21 -7.84 9.35
CA ILE A 47 15.04 -8.79 8.59
C ILE A 47 16.43 -8.17 8.50
N ASP A 48 17.45 -8.87 8.99
CA ASP A 48 18.85 -8.43 8.92
C ASP A 48 19.07 -6.99 9.38
N GLN A 49 18.47 -6.62 10.52
CA GLN A 49 18.52 -5.29 11.15
C GLN A 49 17.72 -4.17 10.47
N VAL A 50 17.01 -4.46 9.38
CA VAL A 50 16.17 -3.49 8.64
C VAL A 50 14.70 -3.92 8.72
N ALA A 51 13.77 -2.97 8.75
CA ALA A 51 12.35 -3.27 8.65
C ALA A 51 11.96 -3.51 7.17
N ALA A 52 11.42 -4.70 6.89
CA ALA A 52 11.03 -5.11 5.54
C ALA A 52 9.69 -5.85 5.54
N TRP A 53 8.98 -5.74 4.41
CA TRP A 53 7.75 -6.48 4.19
C TRP A 53 8.04 -7.96 3.89
N VAL A 54 7.39 -8.85 4.64
CA VAL A 54 7.39 -10.27 4.34
C VAL A 54 6.22 -10.58 3.42
N TYR A 55 6.53 -11.17 2.27
CA TYR A 55 5.56 -11.58 1.26
C TYR A 55 5.41 -13.11 1.25
N ARG A 56 4.23 -13.57 0.87
CA ARG A 56 3.98 -14.95 0.43
C ARG A 56 3.52 -14.92 -1.03
N GLU A 57 3.43 -16.10 -1.63
CA GLU A 57 2.84 -16.24 -2.96
C GLU A 57 1.40 -15.73 -2.95
N PHE A 58 1.14 -14.77 -3.84
CA PHE A 58 -0.16 -14.16 -4.05
C PHE A 58 -0.23 -13.61 -5.47
N GLU A 59 -1.27 -14.02 -6.19
CA GLU A 59 -1.61 -13.55 -7.51
C GLU A 59 -3.13 -13.48 -7.70
N CYS A 60 -3.56 -12.53 -8.51
CA CYS A 60 -4.94 -12.36 -8.93
C CYS A 60 -5.07 -12.83 -10.38
N ILE A 61 -5.97 -13.77 -10.63
CA ILE A 61 -6.23 -14.38 -11.93
C ILE A 61 -7.60 -13.98 -12.45
N ASP A 62 -7.72 -13.81 -13.77
CA ASP A 62 -8.99 -13.46 -14.40
C ASP A 62 -10.01 -14.58 -14.15
N LYS A 63 -11.19 -14.21 -13.65
CA LYS A 63 -12.29 -15.14 -13.36
C LYS A 63 -12.71 -15.94 -14.60
N LYS A 64 -12.57 -15.40 -15.80
CA LYS A 64 -12.88 -16.10 -17.06
C LYS A 64 -12.00 -17.31 -17.29
N ILE A 65 -10.73 -17.26 -16.87
CA ILE A 65 -9.81 -18.40 -16.95
C ILE A 65 -10.28 -19.50 -15.99
N LEU A 66 -10.68 -19.14 -14.76
CA LEU A 66 -11.23 -20.09 -13.79
C LEU A 66 -12.52 -20.76 -14.27
N LEU A 67 -13.44 -19.99 -14.85
CA LEU A 67 -14.71 -20.49 -15.36
C LEU A 67 -14.57 -21.37 -16.62
N SER A 68 -13.47 -21.24 -17.35
CA SER A 68 -13.18 -22.09 -18.53
C SER A 68 -12.66 -23.49 -18.18
N THR A 69 -12.42 -23.79 -16.89
CA THR A 69 -11.86 -25.08 -16.45
C THR A 69 -12.96 -25.99 -15.85
N GLY A 70 -13.78 -26.59 -16.72
CA GLY A 70 -14.59 -27.77 -16.38
C GLY A 70 -13.73 -29.04 -16.31
N PRO A 71 -14.19 -30.16 -15.69
CA PRO A 71 -13.34 -31.31 -15.42
C PRO A 71 -13.14 -32.16 -16.68
N THR A 72 -12.11 -31.90 -17.49
CA THR A 72 -11.41 -32.96 -18.24
C THR A 72 -10.01 -32.55 -18.72
N MET A 73 -9.07 -33.45 -18.41
CA MET A 73 -7.74 -33.67 -19.00
C MET A 73 -6.63 -32.62 -18.80
N LYS A 74 -5.51 -33.14 -18.27
CA LYS A 74 -4.17 -32.54 -18.32
C LYS A 74 -3.93 -31.94 -19.69
N LEU A 75 -3.75 -30.62 -19.73
CA LEU A 75 -3.19 -29.95 -20.88
C LEU A 75 -1.87 -29.34 -20.43
N ASP A 76 -0.78 -30.05 -20.75
CA ASP A 76 0.57 -29.50 -20.76
C ASP A 76 0.59 -28.34 -21.75
N PHE A 77 0.26 -27.15 -21.28
CA PHE A 77 0.57 -25.92 -22.00
C PHE A 77 1.92 -25.43 -21.51
N THR A 78 2.97 -25.85 -22.21
CA THR A 78 4.26 -25.17 -22.20
C THR A 78 4.08 -23.78 -22.80
N GLN A 79 3.58 -22.82 -22.03
CA GLN A 79 3.61 -21.41 -22.42
C GLN A 79 5.04 -20.88 -22.21
N LYS A 80 5.73 -20.81 -23.34
CA LYS A 80 7.01 -20.11 -23.53
C LYS A 80 6.88 -18.67 -23.03
N PRO A 81 7.78 -18.14 -22.18
CA PRO A 81 7.68 -16.76 -21.73
C PRO A 81 7.98 -15.84 -22.91
N GLU A 82 6.98 -15.07 -23.37
CA GLU A 82 7.23 -13.98 -24.29
C GLU A 82 8.01 -12.88 -23.56
N ARG A 83 9.30 -12.83 -23.89
CA ARG A 83 10.26 -11.83 -23.47
C ARG A 83 10.16 -10.63 -24.40
N LYS A 84 9.53 -9.54 -23.95
CA LYS A 84 9.86 -8.14 -24.33
C LYS A 84 9.58 -7.25 -23.12
N THR A 85 10.58 -7.03 -22.27
CA THR A 85 11.43 -5.82 -22.25
C THR A 85 10.66 -4.55 -21.89
N GLN A 86 10.46 -4.33 -20.60
CA GLN A 86 11.03 -3.20 -19.87
C GLN A 86 10.78 -3.46 -18.38
N SER A 87 11.82 -3.88 -17.67
CA SER A 87 11.82 -3.77 -16.21
C SER A 87 11.56 -2.31 -15.86
N PRO A 88 10.53 -1.96 -15.08
CA PRO A 88 10.65 -0.79 -14.25
C PRO A 88 11.80 -1.09 -13.29
N ALA A 89 12.81 -0.22 -13.31
CA ALA A 89 13.91 -0.23 -12.35
C ALA A 89 13.38 -0.44 -10.92
N PRO A 90 14.19 -1.01 -9.99
CA PRO A 90 13.83 -1.01 -8.59
C PRO A 90 13.44 0.42 -8.22
N GLN A 91 12.20 0.62 -7.75
CA GLN A 91 11.78 1.92 -7.27
C GLN A 91 12.77 2.28 -6.15
N LYS A 92 13.66 3.20 -6.49
CA LYS A 92 14.64 3.81 -5.61
C LYS A 92 13.84 4.27 -4.39
N GLN A 93 14.06 3.62 -3.25
CA GLN A 93 13.57 4.11 -1.96
C GLN A 93 14.05 5.55 -1.85
N GLU A 94 13.14 6.51 -2.03
CA GLU A 94 13.46 7.90 -1.76
C GLU A 94 13.78 8.00 -0.27
N ASN A 95 14.93 8.62 0.03
CA ASN A 95 15.67 8.58 1.29
C ASN A 95 14.76 8.66 2.54
N MET A 96 14.38 7.49 3.09
CA MET A 96 14.11 7.38 4.51
C MET A 96 15.43 7.59 5.25
N SER A 97 15.41 8.28 6.38
CA SER A 97 16.62 8.37 7.20
C SER A 97 17.08 6.96 7.58
N GLU A 98 18.39 6.73 7.66
CA GLU A 98 18.96 5.42 8.04
C GLU A 98 18.43 4.92 9.40
N PHE A 99 17.96 5.84 10.24
CA PHE A 99 17.29 5.54 11.51
C PHE A 99 15.85 5.02 11.33
N ASP A 100 15.07 5.64 10.44
CA ASP A 100 13.67 5.23 10.19
C ASP A 100 13.57 3.85 9.53
N GLN A 101 14.58 3.46 8.75
CA GLN A 101 14.59 2.20 8.00
C GLN A 101 14.65 0.95 8.90
N LYS A 102 15.09 1.07 10.16
CA LYS A 102 15.18 -0.07 11.10
C LYS A 102 13.86 -0.44 11.75
N ASP A 103 12.96 0.53 11.91
CA ASP A 103 11.74 0.38 12.70
C ASP A 103 10.46 0.50 11.87
N PHE A 104 10.56 0.98 10.63
CA PHE A 104 9.43 1.16 9.74
C PHE A 104 9.69 0.56 8.35
N CYS A 105 8.73 -0.24 7.88
CA CYS A 105 8.65 -0.59 6.47
C CYS A 105 8.13 0.62 5.68
N GLY A 106 8.63 0.80 4.46
CA GLY A 106 8.08 1.75 3.49
C GLY A 106 6.74 1.27 2.89
N PRO A 107 6.25 1.91 1.82
CA PRO A 107 5.08 1.40 1.09
C PRO A 107 5.32 -0.02 0.56
N PRO A 108 4.34 -0.93 0.67
CA PRO A 108 4.49 -2.27 0.10
C PRO A 108 4.41 -2.20 -1.43
N LYS A 109 4.95 -3.23 -2.10
CA LYS A 109 5.00 -3.29 -3.56
C LYS A 109 3.59 -3.42 -4.16
N THR A 110 3.35 -2.84 -5.32
CA THR A 110 2.09 -3.07 -6.05
C THR A 110 2.02 -4.50 -6.60
N ILE A 111 0.81 -5.08 -6.62
CA ILE A 111 0.56 -6.39 -7.23
C ILE A 111 -0.45 -6.19 -8.37
N PRO A 112 -0.23 -6.79 -9.56
CA PRO A 112 -1.17 -6.65 -10.68
C PRO A 112 -2.58 -7.11 -10.30
N HIS A 113 -3.57 -6.32 -10.70
CA HIS A 113 -4.99 -6.58 -10.45
C HIS A 113 -5.33 -6.75 -8.97
N ALA A 114 -4.59 -6.04 -8.10
CA ALA A 114 -4.82 -6.07 -6.68
C ALA A 114 -4.53 -4.70 -6.04
N SER A 115 -5.32 -4.40 -5.02
CA SER A 115 -5.18 -3.22 -4.18
C SER A 115 -5.06 -3.63 -2.71
N LEU A 116 -4.46 -2.77 -1.88
CA LEU A 116 -4.45 -3.01 -0.44
C LEU A 116 -5.85 -2.76 0.13
N ARG A 117 -6.33 -3.69 0.95
CA ARG A 117 -7.51 -3.49 1.79
C ARG A 117 -7.36 -2.20 2.58
N LEU A 118 -8.39 -1.36 2.53
CA LEU A 118 -8.42 -0.12 3.29
C LEU A 118 -8.24 -0.42 4.78
N ASN A 119 -7.11 0.03 5.34
CA ASN A 119 -6.85 -0.11 6.76
C ASN A 119 -7.56 1.03 7.51
N LYS A 120 -8.40 0.69 8.49
CA LYS A 120 -9.14 1.67 9.32
C LYS A 120 -8.32 2.17 10.51
N HIS A 121 -7.15 1.58 10.77
CA HIS A 121 -6.34 1.87 11.95
C HIS A 121 -4.94 2.32 11.57
N TYR A 122 -4.47 3.37 12.24
CA TYR A 122 -3.13 3.89 12.08
C TYR A 122 -2.33 3.74 13.38
N TYR A 123 -1.01 3.64 13.24
CA TYR A 123 -0.10 3.35 14.34
C TYR A 123 0.79 4.55 14.68
N LEU A 124 1.29 4.58 15.91
CA LEU A 124 2.18 5.66 16.36
C LEU A 124 3.44 5.71 15.50
N GLY A 125 3.90 6.90 15.14
CA GLY A 125 5.04 7.12 14.24
C GLY A 125 4.71 7.00 12.75
N GLN A 126 3.51 6.53 12.39
CA GLN A 126 3.09 6.42 11.00
C GLN A 126 2.96 7.81 10.35
N VAL A 127 3.53 7.93 9.16
CA VAL A 127 3.47 9.11 8.31
C VAL A 127 2.46 8.87 7.20
N LEU A 128 1.53 9.79 7.05
CA LEU A 128 0.50 9.80 6.02
C LEU A 128 0.75 10.93 5.06
N HIS A 129 0.65 10.64 3.78
CA HIS A 129 0.72 11.58 2.69
C HIS A 129 -0.67 11.73 2.07
N PHE A 130 -1.08 12.98 1.90
CA PHE A 130 -2.36 13.38 1.32
C PHE A 130 -2.10 13.93 -0.08
N LYS A 131 -2.80 13.39 -1.05
CA LYS A 131 -2.74 13.83 -2.46
C LYS A 131 -4.11 14.28 -2.90
N CYS A 132 -4.22 15.48 -3.47
CA CYS A 132 -5.50 15.92 -4.04
C CYS A 132 -5.90 15.03 -5.21
N GLN A 133 -7.19 14.72 -5.28
CA GLN A 133 -7.78 13.97 -6.37
C GLN A 133 -7.70 14.75 -7.68
N SER A 134 -7.78 14.05 -8.81
CA SER A 134 -7.78 14.67 -10.13
C SER A 134 -8.90 15.72 -10.25
N GLY A 135 -8.55 16.92 -10.71
CA GLY A 135 -9.48 18.06 -10.80
C GLY A 135 -9.52 18.96 -9.56
N TYR A 136 -8.68 18.68 -8.55
CA TYR A 136 -8.54 19.54 -7.37
C TYR A 136 -7.08 19.93 -7.16
N ASP A 137 -6.88 21.22 -6.92
CA ASP A 137 -5.55 21.76 -6.69
C ASP A 137 -5.24 21.90 -5.21
N LYS A 138 -3.97 21.64 -4.89
CA LYS A 138 -3.42 21.81 -3.56
C LYS A 138 -3.20 23.28 -3.27
N ARG A 139 -3.97 23.84 -2.35
CA ARG A 139 -3.79 25.22 -1.89
C ARG A 139 -2.72 25.30 -0.78
N PRO A 140 -1.86 26.34 -0.78
CA PRO A 140 -0.96 26.61 0.33
C PRO A 140 -1.74 26.81 1.64
N PRO A 141 -1.14 26.45 2.79
CA PRO A 141 0.19 25.85 2.95
C PRO A 141 0.29 24.39 2.46
N THR A 142 1.46 24.05 1.92
CA THR A 142 1.66 22.88 1.06
C THR A 142 2.14 21.61 1.79
N SER A 143 2.17 21.56 3.12
CA SER A 143 2.58 20.32 3.78
C SER A 143 1.51 19.25 3.57
N GLY A 144 1.90 18.23 2.81
CA GLY A 144 1.06 17.10 2.39
C GLY A 144 0.84 16.05 3.47
N MET A 145 1.41 16.24 4.66
CA MET A 145 1.76 15.11 5.52
C MET A 145 1.21 15.26 6.93
N ARG A 146 0.73 14.14 7.49
CA ARG A 146 0.46 14.00 8.93
C ARG A 146 1.31 12.89 9.52
N THR A 147 1.91 13.14 10.66
CA THR A 147 2.55 12.11 11.47
C THR A 147 1.74 11.89 12.74
N CYS A 148 1.51 10.63 13.10
CA CYS A 148 0.92 10.34 14.40
C CYS A 148 2.00 10.38 15.49
N LYS A 149 1.88 11.30 16.44
CA LYS A 149 2.88 11.53 17.49
C LYS A 149 2.24 11.46 18.88
N LYS A 150 3.07 11.21 19.89
CA LYS A 150 2.70 11.35 21.30
C LYS A 150 3.22 12.69 21.79
N VAL A 151 2.32 13.62 22.07
CA VAL A 151 2.62 14.98 22.54
C VAL A 151 2.01 15.14 23.92
N ASN A 152 2.83 15.48 24.93
CA ASN A 152 2.39 15.65 26.32
C ASN A 152 1.57 14.46 26.86
N GLY A 153 1.96 13.24 26.51
CA GLY A 153 1.24 12.02 26.92
C GLY A 153 0.06 11.62 26.02
N GLN A 154 -0.44 12.52 25.17
CA GLN A 154 -1.60 12.28 24.29
C GLN A 154 -1.17 11.92 22.87
N ILE A 155 -1.80 10.88 22.29
CA ILE A 155 -1.55 10.48 20.89
C ILE A 155 -2.41 11.35 19.97
N THR A 156 -1.77 12.15 19.12
CA THR A 156 -2.43 13.10 18.22
C THR A 156 -1.78 13.09 16.84
N TRP A 157 -2.55 13.49 15.82
CA TRP A 157 -2.00 13.77 14.49
C TRP A 157 -1.37 15.16 14.50
N THR A 158 -0.22 15.31 13.82
CA THR A 158 0.29 16.65 13.52
C THR A 158 -0.75 17.45 12.74
N PRO A 159 -0.84 18.78 12.95
CA PRO A 159 -1.75 19.62 12.18
C PRO A 159 -1.49 19.43 10.69
N LEU A 160 -2.58 19.37 9.92
CA LEU A 160 -2.49 19.45 8.47
C LEU A 160 -3.17 20.70 8.01
N THR A 161 -2.45 21.42 7.18
CA THR A 161 -2.79 22.78 6.81
C THR A 161 -3.12 22.91 5.32
N MET A 162 -2.95 21.84 4.54
CA MET A 162 -3.34 21.80 3.13
C MET A 162 -4.85 21.67 2.94
N ARG A 163 -5.34 22.17 1.80
CA ARG A 163 -6.71 21.98 1.31
C ARG A 163 -6.69 21.63 -0.18
N CYS A 164 -7.66 20.82 -0.60
CA CYS A 164 -7.90 20.50 -2.00
C CYS A 164 -9.16 21.23 -2.45
N THR A 165 -9.06 22.10 -3.46
CA THR A 165 -10.17 22.93 -3.95
C THR A 165 -10.21 22.92 -5.47
N ASN A 166 -11.40 23.09 -6.05
CA ASN A 166 -11.61 23.25 -7.50
C ASN A 166 -11.83 24.72 -7.90
N ASP A 167 -11.63 25.68 -6.98
CA ASP A 167 -11.70 27.08 -7.32
C ASP A 167 -10.51 27.39 -8.23
N SER A 168 -10.76 27.56 -9.53
CA SER A 168 -9.81 28.17 -10.48
C SER A 168 -9.82 29.67 -10.33
#